data_AF-A0A176Z2L0-F1
#
_entry.id   AF-A0A176Z2L0-F1
#
_cell.length_a   1.000
_cell.length_b   1.000
_cell.length_c   1.000
_cell.angle_alpha   90.00
_cell.angle_beta   90.00
_cell.angle_gamma   90.00
#
_symmetry.space_group_name_H-M   'P 1'
#
loop_
_entity.id
_entity.type
_entity.pdbx_description
1 polymer ?
#
loop_
_entity_poly.entity_id
_entity_poly.type
_entity_poly.pdbx_seq_one_letter_code
_entity_poly.pdbx_strand_id
1 'polypeptide(L)' 'MQQCTCCAAPGQFSILVAAGPGEPPLDPRYYLPNQMVRSMANDLGEQIKELWFCKSCIRKVEDNFRATILSLRAGNNLG' A
#
# COMPACT_ATOMS: atom_id res chain seq x y z
N MET A 1 10.01 7.47 16.66
CA MET A 1 9.73 6.05 16.40
C MET A 1 8.40 5.98 15.68
N GLN A 2 8.30 5.37 14.51
CA GLN A 2 7.06 5.34 13.73
C GLN A 2 6.09 4.30 14.32
N GLN A 3 4.79 4.57 14.25
CA GLN A 3 3.74 3.68 14.77
C GLN A 3 3.09 2.88 13.65
N CYS A 4 2.69 1.65 13.97
CA CYS A 4 1.94 0.82 13.05
C CYS A 4 0.57 1.45 12.77
N THR A 5 0.29 1.72 11.50
CA THR A 5 -0.97 2.30 11.03
C THR A 5 -2.20 1.52 11.47
N CYS A 6 -2.09 0.20 11.67
CA CYS A 6 -3.24 -0.65 12.02
C CYS A 6 -3.46 -0.86 13.52
N CYS A 7 -2.43 -0.79 14.36
CA CYS A 7 -2.53 -1.18 15.77
C CYS A 7 -1.70 -0.36 16.75
N ALA A 8 -1.10 0.75 16.30
CA ALA A 8 -0.26 1.67 17.07
C ALA A 8 1.00 1.08 17.73
N ALA A 9 1.25 -0.24 17.60
CA ALA A 9 2.51 -0.87 18.01
C ALA A 9 3.72 -0.30 17.23
N PRO A 10 4.98 -0.49 17.68
CA PRO A 10 6.14 0.00 16.94
C PRO A 10 6.21 -0.50 15.49
N GLY A 11 6.31 0.44 14.56
CA GLY A 11 6.45 0.17 13.12
C GLY A 11 7.91 -0.04 12.72
N GLN A 12 8.18 -1.08 11.93
CA GLN A 12 9.50 -1.43 11.43
C GLN A 12 9.54 -1.60 9.90
N PHE A 13 8.37 -1.80 9.29
CA PHE A 13 8.21 -1.99 7.85
C PHE A 13 7.37 -0.85 7.31
N SER A 14 7.61 -0.42 6.08
CA SER A 14 6.81 0.62 5.45
C SER A 14 6.45 0.31 4.00
N ILE A 15 5.37 0.93 3.55
CA ILE A 15 4.96 0.93 2.16
C ILE A 15 4.62 2.36 1.73
N LEU A 16 4.80 2.65 0.44
CA LEU A 16 4.42 3.94 -0.15
C LEU A 16 3.05 3.82 -0.80
N VAL A 17 2.21 4.82 -0.59
CA VAL A 17 0.84 4.89 -1.11
C VAL A 17 0.57 6.28 -1.68
N ALA A 18 -0.27 6.37 -2.70
CA ALA A 18 -0.81 7.65 -3.19
C ALA A 18 -2.14 7.96 -2.48
N ALA A 19 -2.31 9.20 -2.03
CA ALA A 19 -3.48 9.66 -1.29
C ALA A 19 -4.40 10.59 -2.10
N GLY A 20 -4.31 10.65 -3.43
CA GLY A 20 -5.16 11.53 -4.25
C GLY A 20 -4.60 12.96 -4.39
N PRO A 21 -5.11 13.74 -5.37
CA PRO A 21 -4.93 15.18 -5.43
C PRO A 21 -5.92 15.89 -4.51
N GLY A 22 -5.43 16.78 -3.63
CA GLY A 22 -6.25 17.56 -2.69
C GLY A 22 -6.39 16.97 -1.29
N GLU A 23 -6.98 17.75 -0.37
CA GLU A 23 -7.21 17.50 1.06
C GLU A 23 -7.58 16.04 1.42
N PRO A 24 -7.24 15.59 2.65
CA PRO A 24 -6.87 14.21 2.89
C PRO A 24 -8.08 13.28 2.72
N PRO A 25 -8.07 12.33 1.77
CA PRO A 25 -8.77 11.10 2.05
C PRO A 25 -8.06 10.47 3.26
N LEU A 26 -8.87 10.17 4.27
CA LEU A 26 -8.45 9.42 5.46
C LEU A 26 -7.79 8.08 5.06
N ASP A 27 -8.14 7.58 3.87
CA ASP A 27 -7.64 6.33 3.32
C ASP A 27 -6.79 6.52 2.05
N PRO A 28 -5.61 5.89 1.97
CA PRO A 28 -4.80 5.90 0.76
C PRO A 28 -5.49 5.17 -0.40
N ARG A 29 -5.31 5.70 -1.61
CA ARG A 29 -6.04 5.27 -2.81
C ARG A 29 -5.43 4.04 -3.47
N TYR A 30 -4.10 3.98 -3.59
CA TYR A 30 -3.40 2.81 -4.14
C TYR A 30 -1.94 2.71 -3.71
N TYR A 31 -1.44 1.48 -3.67
CA TYR A 31 -0.04 1.13 -3.36
C TYR A 31 0.92 1.50 -4.50
N LEU A 32 2.14 1.92 -4.15
CA LEU A 32 3.19 2.34 -5.08
C LEU A 32 4.37 1.33 -5.09
N PRO A 33 4.20 0.17 -5.75
CA PRO A 33 5.14 -0.97 -5.65
C PRO A 33 6.52 -0.72 -6.23
N ASN A 34 6.63 0.11 -7.27
CA ASN A 34 7.84 0.24 -8.05
C ASN A 34 8.05 1.69 -8.51
N GLN A 35 9.21 1.94 -9.12
CA GLN A 35 9.62 3.29 -9.50
C GLN A 35 8.73 3.91 -10.58
N MET A 36 8.22 3.10 -11.51
CA MET A 36 7.34 3.57 -12.58
C MET A 36 6.03 4.11 -12.00
N VAL A 37 5.38 3.35 -11.12
CA VAL A 37 4.12 3.78 -10.48
C VAL A 37 4.35 5.00 -9.59
N ARG A 38 5.50 5.10 -8.91
CA ARG A 38 5.88 6.29 -8.14
C ARG A 38 6.07 7.53 -9.02
N SER A 39 6.73 7.39 -10.17
CA SER A 39 6.91 8.48 -11.13
C SER A 39 5.55 8.99 -11.62
N MET A 40 4.66 8.09 -12.02
CA MET A 40 3.31 8.45 -12.46
C MET A 40 2.53 9.19 -11.37
N ALA A 41 2.62 8.76 -10.11
CA ALA A 41 1.98 9.46 -9.00
C ALA A 41 2.51 10.90 -8.84
N ASN A 42 3.84 11.09 -8.94
CA ASN A 42 4.44 12.42 -8.90
C ASN A 42 3.97 13.29 -10.08
N ASP A 43 3.94 12.74 -11.30
CA ASP A 43 3.52 13.47 -12.51
C ASP A 43 2.04 13.91 -12.42
N LEU A 44 1.21 13.11 -11.74
CA LEU A 44 -0.20 13.41 -11.47
C LEU A 44 -0.41 14.36 -10.27
N GLY A 45 0.66 14.78 -9.59
CA GLY A 45 0.57 15.64 -8.41
C GLY A 45 -0.07 14.94 -7.20
N GLU A 46 0.01 13.62 -7.13
CA GLU A 46 -0.53 12.83 -6.03
C GLU A 46 0.28 13.05 -4.74
N GLN A 47 -0.40 13.15 -3.60
CA GLN A 47 0.29 13.16 -2.32
C GLN A 47 0.78 11.74 -1.99
N ILE A 48 2.09 11.54 -1.97
CA ILE A 48 2.70 10.27 -1.52
C ILE A 48 2.77 10.25 0.00
N LYS A 49 2.22 9.19 0.61
CA LYS A 49 2.34 8.90 2.04
C LYS A 49 3.11 7.62 2.27
N GLU A 50 3.81 7.57 3.40
CA GLU A 50 4.45 6.36 3.88
C GLU A 50 3.63 5.80 5.05
N LEU A 51 3.15 4.56 4.91
CA LEU A 51 2.46 3.84 5.98
C LEU A 51 3.43 2.89 6.66
N TRP A 52 3.39 2.85 7.98
CA TRP A 52 4.29 2.05 8.79
C TRP A 52 3.55 0.87 9.43
N PHE A 53 4.22 -0.26 9.56
CA PHE A 53 3.61 -1.50 10.05
C PHE A 53 4.55 -2.24 11.00
N CYS A 54 3.95 -2.90 11.99
CA CYS A 54 4.62 -3.95 12.73
C CYS A 54 4.65 -5.25 11.89
N LYS A 55 5.49 -6.21 12.30
CA LYS A 55 5.70 -7.47 11.56
C LYS A 55 4.41 -8.27 11.31
N SER A 56 3.49 -8.31 12.27
CA SER A 56 2.24 -9.08 12.13
C SER A 56 1.25 -8.41 11.19
N CYS A 57 1.14 -7.08 11.21
CA CYS A 57 0.25 -6.34 10.33
C CYS A 57 0.74 -6.35 8.87
N ILE A 58 2.05 -6.16 8.61
CA ILE A 58 2.56 -6.19 7.23
C ILE A 58 2.38 -7.57 6.58
N ARG A 59 2.59 -8.66 7.34
CA ARG A 59 2.34 -10.02 6.84
C ARG A 59 0.90 -10.23 6.39
N LYS A 60 -0.07 -9.70 7.16
CA LYS A 60 -1.48 -9.77 6.76
C LYS A 60 -1.74 -8.99 5.47
N VAL A 61 -1.13 -7.82 5.28
CA VAL A 61 -1.23 -7.07 4.02
C VAL A 61 -0.66 -7.89 2.86
N GLU A 62 0.51 -8.50 3.03
CA GLU A 62 1.16 -9.35 2.02
C GLU A 62 0.36 -10.64 1.73
N ASP A 63 -0.23 -11.26 2.75
CA ASP A 63 -1.12 -12.43 2.60
C ASP A 63 -2.35 -12.07 1.77
N ASN A 64 -3.00 -10.95 2.07
CA ASN A 64 -4.14 -10.46 1.30
C ASN A 64 -3.73 -10.12 -0.15
N PHE A 65 -2.56 -9.51 -0.35
CA PHE A 65 -2.04 -9.23 -1.68
C PHE A 65 -1.83 -10.52 -2.50
N ARG A 66 -1.22 -11.55 -1.88
CA ARG A 66 -1.06 -12.88 -2.50
C ARG A 66 -2.41 -13.52 -2.84
N ALA A 67 -3.38 -13.48 -1.93
CA ALA A 67 -4.71 -14.01 -2.15
C ALA A 67 -5.42 -13.30 -3.32
N THR A 68 -5.32 -11.97 -3.40
CA THR A 68 -5.87 -11.18 -4.51
C THR A 68 -5.25 -11.58 -5.85
N ILE A 69 -3.92 -11.72 -5.94
CA ILE A 69 -3.26 -12.17 -7.18
C ILE A 69 -3.77 -13.55 -7.60
N LEU A 70 -3.87 -14.50 -6.67
CA LEU A 70 -4.38 -15.84 -6.94
C LEU A 70 -5.83 -15.78 -7.46
N SER A 71 -6.68 -14.97 -6.84
CA SER A 71 -8.06 -14.77 -7.29
C SER A 71 -8.14 -14.17 -8.69
N LEU A 72 -7.30 -13.17 -9.00
CA LEU A 72 -7.26 -12.54 -10.33
C LEU A 72 -6.75 -13.51 -11.40
N ARG A 73 -5.77 -14.35 -11.06
CA ARG A 73 -5.29 -15.42 -11.94
C ARG A 73 -6.38 -16.43 -12.27
N ALA A 74 -7.09 -16.90 -11.25
CA ALA A 74 -8.22 -17.81 -11.43
C ALA A 74 -9.33 -17.18 -12.31
N GLY A 75 -9.71 -15.93 -12.04
CA GLY A 75 -10.75 -15.23 -12.79
C GLY A 75 -10.37 -14.94 -14.26
N ASN A 76 -9.08 -14.76 -14.55
CA ASN A 76 -8.58 -14.56 -15.92
C ASN A 76 -8.17 -15.87 -16.62
N ASN A 77 -8.48 -17.04 -16.04
CA ASN A 77 -8.08 -18.36 -16.54
C ASN A 77 -6.55 -18.53 -16.72
N LEU A 78 -5.77 -17.85 -15.87
CA LEU A 78 -4.31 -17.94 -15.82
C LEU A 78 -3.90 -18.86 -14.66
N GLY A 79 -4.16 -20.17 -14.83
CA GLY A 79 -3.75 -21.25 -13.94
C GLY A 79 -2.29 -21.62 -14.15
#